data_AF-A0A438JVS7-F1
#
_entry.id   AF-A0A438JVS7-F1
#
_cell.length_a   1.000
_cell.length_b   1.000
_cell.length_c   1.000
_cell.angle_alpha   90.00
_cell.angle_beta   90.00
_cell.angle_gamma   90.00
#
_symmetry.space_group_name_H-M   'P 1'
#
loop_
_entity.id
_entity.type
_entity.pdbx_description
1 polymer ?
#
loop_
_entity_poly.entity_id
_entity_poly.type
_entity_poly.pdbx_seq_one_letter_code
_entity_poly.pdbx_strand_id
1 'polypeptide(L)'
;MKAKYYNPYNTDEERLCHRPPHLSDDDWRWLIHFWGTPEAKDISEKNKANRAKQVIKHTSGSKSYAQIRYEQAQKKEDRSEPNRIEMFALTHTRKDGTPVDDHSKEIMDQFQQLLSQPEGTSPSTSASFGASTSVSSTYVDEIYTQVMGPERHGRVRGYGFGPTPTSIFGSTSRRRSGVILSTQLENAQEMLIAAEQKFTTATEELSNVKDELSHVKETFEERLIEVQKKTREEVKEEFEEKMMEMQRKMQAQMQAQMQAQIQEQMMQMMQQFQQKQ
;
A
#
# COMPACT_ATOMS: atom_id res chain seq x y z
N MET A 1 -50.22 -23.00 -16.19
CA MET A 1 -51.21 -23.75 -15.41
C MET A 1 -51.97 -22.80 -14.47
N LYS A 2 -51.44 -22.44 -13.30
CA LYS A 2 -52.08 -21.49 -12.35
C LYS A 2 -52.57 -20.16 -12.96
N ALA A 3 -51.72 -19.48 -13.74
CA ALA A 3 -52.07 -18.20 -14.35
C ALA A 3 -53.22 -18.26 -15.38
N LYS A 4 -53.44 -19.43 -16.02
CA LYS A 4 -54.47 -19.59 -17.06
C LYS A 4 -55.79 -20.14 -16.53
N TYR A 5 -55.74 -20.96 -15.47
CA TYR A 5 -56.91 -21.74 -15.02
C TYR A 5 -57.32 -21.46 -13.57
N TYR A 6 -56.50 -20.78 -12.76
CA TYR A 6 -56.79 -20.48 -11.35
C TYR A 6 -56.95 -18.98 -11.09
N ASN A 7 -55.95 -18.17 -11.49
CA ASN A 7 -55.92 -16.73 -11.25
C ASN A 7 -57.07 -15.92 -11.89
N PRO A 8 -57.64 -16.30 -13.05
CA PRO A 8 -58.74 -15.54 -13.66
C PRO A 8 -60.07 -15.60 -12.89
N TYR A 9 -60.23 -16.58 -11.99
CA TYR A 9 -61.49 -16.84 -11.29
C TYR A 9 -61.33 -16.54 -9.80
N ASN A 10 -62.37 -15.98 -9.20
CA ASN A 10 -62.30 -15.51 -7.81
C ASN A 10 -62.74 -16.59 -6.81
N THR A 11 -63.68 -17.43 -7.20
CA THR A 11 -64.25 -18.49 -6.35
C THR A 11 -63.74 -19.88 -6.74
N ASP A 12 -63.76 -20.81 -5.79
CA ASP A 12 -63.35 -22.21 -6.07
C ASP A 12 -64.35 -22.93 -6.96
N GLU A 13 -65.64 -22.59 -6.88
CA GLU A 13 -66.70 -23.13 -7.74
C GLU A 13 -66.46 -22.80 -9.22
N GLU A 14 -66.13 -21.55 -9.53
CA GLU A 14 -65.76 -21.13 -10.88
C GLU A 14 -64.50 -21.86 -11.37
N ARG A 15 -63.48 -21.99 -10.51
CA ARG A 15 -62.23 -22.69 -10.86
C ARG A 15 -62.47 -24.15 -11.20
N LEU A 16 -63.36 -24.83 -10.48
CA LEU A 16 -63.70 -26.24 -10.73
C LEU A 16 -64.34 -26.45 -12.11
N CYS A 17 -65.16 -25.50 -12.59
CA CYS A 17 -65.74 -25.55 -13.93
C CYS A 17 -64.70 -25.35 -15.04
N HIS A 18 -63.55 -24.75 -14.75
CA HIS A 18 -62.51 -24.42 -15.71
C HIS A 18 -61.27 -25.34 -15.60
N ARG A 19 -61.53 -26.64 -15.55
CA ARG A 19 -60.50 -27.69 -15.50
C ARG A 19 -59.66 -27.75 -16.79
N PRO A 20 -58.33 -27.85 -16.70
CA PRO A 20 -57.49 -28.17 -17.84
C PRO A 20 -57.82 -29.56 -18.45
N PRO A 21 -57.78 -29.72 -19.79
CA PRO A 21 -58.20 -30.96 -20.44
C PRO A 21 -57.32 -32.18 -20.14
N HIS A 22 -56.11 -31.97 -19.63
CA HIS A 22 -55.10 -32.99 -19.35
C HIS A 22 -54.98 -33.34 -17.85
N LEU A 23 -55.81 -32.76 -16.99
CA LEU A 23 -55.82 -33.04 -15.54
C LEU A 23 -57.10 -33.78 -15.16
N SER A 24 -56.96 -34.72 -14.21
CA SER A 24 -58.11 -35.38 -13.60
C SER A 24 -58.90 -34.40 -12.72
N ASP A 25 -60.17 -34.72 -12.45
CA ASP A 25 -61.01 -33.92 -11.55
C ASP A 25 -60.44 -33.86 -10.14
N ASP A 26 -59.91 -34.98 -9.65
CA ASP A 26 -59.37 -35.09 -8.30
C ASP A 26 -58.08 -34.28 -8.15
N ASP A 27 -57.17 -34.36 -9.12
CA ASP A 27 -55.94 -33.55 -9.12
C ASP A 27 -56.26 -32.06 -9.18
N TRP A 28 -57.28 -31.67 -9.96
CA TRP A 28 -57.67 -30.27 -10.11
C TRP A 28 -58.29 -29.71 -8.83
N ARG A 29 -59.19 -30.46 -8.18
CA ARG A 29 -59.73 -30.13 -6.86
C ARG A 29 -58.63 -29.95 -5.82
N TRP A 30 -57.69 -30.89 -5.78
CA TRP A 30 -56.56 -30.82 -4.87
C TRP A 30 -55.69 -29.59 -5.12
N LEU A 31 -55.39 -29.26 -6.38
CA LEU A 31 -54.60 -28.07 -6.75
C LEU A 31 -55.27 -26.76 -6.35
N ILE A 32 -56.60 -26.65 -6.53
CA ILE A 32 -57.38 -25.47 -6.13
C ILE A 32 -57.26 -25.27 -4.62
N HIS A 33 -57.50 -26.33 -3.84
CA HIS A 33 -57.39 -26.29 -2.38
C HIS A 33 -55.95 -25.94 -1.95
N PHE A 34 -54.95 -26.64 -2.51
CA PHE A 34 -53.54 -26.43 -2.22
C PHE A 34 -53.11 -24.98 -2.45
N TRP A 35 -53.45 -24.38 -3.58
CA TRP A 35 -53.12 -22.98 -3.87
C TRP A 35 -53.92 -21.96 -3.05
N GLY A 36 -55.07 -22.37 -2.51
CA GLY A 36 -55.88 -21.57 -1.59
C GLY A 36 -55.26 -21.44 -0.20
N THR A 37 -54.44 -22.41 0.23
CA THR A 37 -53.80 -22.44 1.55
C THR A 37 -52.92 -21.21 1.80
N PRO A 38 -52.88 -20.70 3.06
CA PRO A 38 -52.02 -19.57 3.41
C PRO A 38 -50.52 -19.87 3.17
N GLU A 39 -50.09 -21.11 3.42
CA GLU A 39 -48.71 -21.54 3.19
C GLU A 39 -48.30 -21.45 1.72
N ALA A 40 -49.14 -21.97 0.80
CA ALA A 40 -48.83 -21.91 -0.63
C ALA A 40 -48.84 -20.47 -1.17
N LYS A 41 -49.68 -19.59 -0.62
CA LYS A 41 -49.70 -18.16 -0.95
C LYS A 41 -48.42 -17.46 -0.49
N ASP A 42 -48.02 -17.66 0.77
CA ASP A 42 -46.79 -17.09 1.34
C ASP A 42 -45.54 -17.55 0.56
N ILE A 43 -45.43 -18.85 0.27
CA ILE A 43 -44.33 -19.39 -0.56
C ILE A 43 -44.34 -18.76 -1.97
N SER A 44 -45.52 -18.61 -2.59
CA SER A 44 -45.65 -18.00 -3.91
C SER A 44 -45.24 -16.53 -3.92
N GLU A 45 -45.61 -15.76 -2.90
CA GLU A 45 -45.24 -14.35 -2.77
C GLU A 45 -43.74 -14.19 -2.50
N LYS A 46 -43.17 -14.97 -1.58
CA LYS A 46 -41.73 -15.03 -1.34
C LYS A 46 -40.95 -15.37 -2.59
N ASN A 47 -41.38 -16.39 -3.35
CA ASN A 47 -40.73 -16.76 -4.60
C ASN A 47 -40.85 -15.68 -5.68
N LYS A 48 -41.99 -14.97 -5.76
CA LYS A 48 -42.17 -13.82 -6.66
C LYS A 48 -41.21 -12.68 -6.29
N ALA A 49 -41.11 -12.34 -5.02
CA ALA A 49 -40.19 -11.31 -4.52
C ALA A 49 -38.72 -11.70 -4.76
N ASN A 50 -38.36 -12.96 -4.53
CA ASN A 50 -37.01 -13.47 -4.79
C ASN A 50 -36.68 -13.46 -6.28
N ARG A 51 -37.65 -13.82 -7.14
CA ARG A 51 -37.47 -13.75 -8.60
C ARG A 51 -37.29 -12.32 -9.09
N ALA A 52 -37.96 -11.35 -8.47
CA ALA A 52 -37.78 -9.93 -8.79
C ALA A 52 -36.37 -9.41 -8.45
N LYS A 53 -35.70 -10.01 -7.44
CA LYS A 53 -34.31 -9.69 -7.07
C LYS A 53 -33.25 -10.33 -7.98
N GLN A 54 -33.67 -11.19 -8.91
CA GLN A 54 -32.72 -11.85 -9.82
C GLN A 54 -32.30 -10.90 -10.95
N VAL A 55 -31.15 -10.27 -10.77
CA VAL A 55 -30.56 -9.33 -11.73
C VAL A 55 -30.00 -10.04 -12.96
N ILE A 56 -29.30 -11.16 -12.78
CA ILE A 56 -28.63 -11.91 -13.85
C ILE A 56 -29.49 -13.12 -14.26
N LYS A 57 -29.88 -13.19 -15.52
CA LYS A 57 -30.66 -14.30 -16.09
C LYS A 57 -29.79 -15.24 -16.93
N HIS A 58 -30.03 -16.54 -16.79
CA HIS A 58 -29.35 -17.56 -17.60
C HIS A 58 -30.28 -18.14 -18.69
N THR A 59 -29.69 -18.69 -19.76
CA THR A 59 -30.36 -19.34 -20.91
C THR A 59 -30.09 -20.84 -21.04
N SER A 60 -29.40 -21.47 -20.09
CA SER A 60 -29.09 -22.91 -20.14
C SER A 60 -30.34 -23.82 -20.13
N GLY A 61 -31.49 -23.32 -19.69
CA GLY A 61 -32.74 -24.10 -19.60
C GLY A 61 -32.54 -25.36 -18.75
N SER A 62 -33.04 -26.50 -19.22
CA SER A 62 -32.91 -27.79 -18.54
C SER A 62 -31.53 -28.45 -18.69
N LYS A 63 -30.60 -27.87 -19.48
CA LYS A 63 -29.27 -28.42 -19.63
C LYS A 63 -28.41 -28.11 -18.41
N SER A 64 -27.76 -29.13 -17.87
CA SER A 64 -26.83 -28.97 -16.76
C SER A 64 -25.52 -28.32 -17.23
N TYR A 65 -24.79 -27.70 -16.31
CA TYR A 65 -23.47 -27.14 -16.60
C TYR A 65 -22.47 -28.22 -17.05
N ALA A 66 -22.56 -29.43 -16.47
CA ALA A 66 -21.73 -30.57 -16.88
C ALA A 66 -22.00 -30.97 -18.34
N GLN A 67 -23.27 -30.99 -18.74
CA GLN A 67 -23.64 -31.27 -20.13
C GLN A 67 -23.13 -30.19 -21.08
N ILE A 68 -23.26 -28.91 -20.72
CA ILE A 68 -22.75 -27.80 -21.54
C ILE A 68 -21.23 -27.88 -21.69
N ARG A 69 -20.50 -28.17 -20.61
CA ARG A 69 -19.04 -28.38 -20.65
C ARG A 69 -18.67 -29.50 -21.60
N TYR A 70 -19.33 -30.65 -21.47
CA TYR A 70 -19.09 -31.82 -22.33
C TYR A 70 -19.38 -31.51 -23.81
N GLU A 71 -20.55 -30.96 -24.12
CA GLU A 71 -20.94 -30.61 -25.49
C GLU A 71 -19.97 -29.61 -26.12
N GLN A 72 -19.47 -28.64 -25.36
CA GLN A 72 -18.54 -27.64 -25.87
C GLN A 72 -17.12 -28.18 -26.00
N ALA A 73 -16.65 -29.02 -25.08
CA ALA A 73 -15.38 -29.70 -25.18
C ALA A 73 -15.32 -30.57 -26.45
N GLN A 74 -16.40 -31.30 -26.78
CA GLN A 74 -16.46 -32.10 -28.02
C GLN A 74 -16.34 -31.27 -29.30
N LYS A 75 -16.63 -29.96 -29.28
CA LYS A 75 -16.48 -29.07 -30.43
C LYS A 75 -15.06 -28.52 -30.58
N LYS A 76 -14.26 -28.50 -29.51
CA LYS A 76 -12.87 -28.05 -29.55
C LYS A 76 -11.99 -29.22 -30.00
N GLU A 77 -11.04 -28.95 -30.89
CA GLU A 77 -10.09 -29.97 -31.38
C GLU A 77 -9.26 -30.58 -30.23
N ASP A 78 -8.87 -29.73 -29.28
CA ASP A 78 -8.13 -30.09 -28.06
C ASP A 78 -8.99 -30.79 -26.99
N ARG A 79 -10.31 -30.91 -27.19
CA ARG A 79 -11.28 -31.42 -26.20
C ARG A 79 -11.21 -30.74 -24.82
N SER A 80 -10.65 -29.54 -24.76
CA SER A 80 -10.52 -28.79 -23.52
C SER A 80 -11.87 -28.30 -23.01
N GLU A 81 -12.05 -28.33 -21.70
CA GLU A 81 -13.25 -27.81 -21.08
C GLU A 81 -13.34 -26.29 -21.22
N PRO A 82 -14.57 -25.74 -21.31
CA PRO A 82 -14.74 -24.30 -21.28
C PRO A 82 -14.28 -23.73 -19.94
N ASN A 83 -13.52 -22.63 -20.01
CA ASN A 83 -13.13 -21.89 -18.83
C ASN A 83 -14.35 -21.20 -18.18
N ARG A 84 -14.17 -20.57 -17.02
CA ARG A 84 -15.27 -19.99 -16.24
C ARG A 84 -15.95 -18.81 -16.93
N ILE A 85 -15.19 -17.98 -17.64
CA ILE A 85 -15.68 -16.84 -18.42
C ILE A 85 -16.43 -17.33 -19.67
N GLU A 86 -15.89 -18.31 -20.40
CA GLU A 86 -16.55 -18.98 -21.52
C GLU A 86 -17.86 -19.64 -21.06
N MET A 87 -17.87 -20.30 -19.90
CA MET A 87 -19.10 -20.85 -19.32
C MET A 87 -20.14 -19.77 -19.03
N PHE A 88 -19.71 -18.59 -18.58
CA PHE A 88 -20.62 -17.46 -18.39
C PHE A 88 -21.20 -17.01 -19.74
N ALA A 89 -20.37 -16.81 -20.76
CA ALA A 89 -20.80 -16.44 -22.10
C ALA A 89 -21.81 -17.45 -22.68
N LEU A 90 -21.51 -18.75 -22.61
CA LEU A 90 -22.40 -19.81 -23.10
C LEU A 90 -23.77 -19.84 -22.40
N THR A 91 -23.81 -19.45 -21.13
CA THR A 91 -25.04 -19.52 -20.31
C THR A 91 -25.82 -18.23 -20.23
N HIS A 92 -25.25 -17.12 -20.71
CA HIS A 92 -25.86 -15.77 -20.68
C HIS A 92 -25.95 -15.15 -22.08
N THR A 93 -25.82 -15.96 -23.12
CA THR A 93 -26.03 -15.59 -24.53
C THR A 93 -27.24 -16.36 -25.08
N ARG A 94 -28.02 -15.71 -25.94
CA ARG A 94 -29.13 -16.31 -26.67
C ARG A 94 -28.61 -17.08 -27.90
N LYS A 95 -29.49 -17.85 -28.55
CA LYS A 95 -29.14 -18.55 -29.81
C LYS A 95 -28.73 -17.58 -30.92
N ASP A 96 -29.23 -16.35 -30.86
CA ASP A 96 -28.96 -15.29 -31.84
C ASP A 96 -27.63 -14.56 -31.57
N GLY A 97 -26.84 -15.00 -30.58
CA GLY A 97 -25.56 -14.40 -30.21
C GLY A 97 -25.67 -13.14 -29.34
N THR A 98 -26.88 -12.67 -29.05
CA THR A 98 -27.11 -11.50 -28.19
C THR A 98 -27.09 -11.86 -26.71
N PRO A 99 -26.56 -10.99 -25.83
CA PRO A 99 -26.66 -11.17 -24.38
C PRO A 99 -28.11 -11.26 -23.91
N VAL A 100 -28.34 -11.96 -22.81
CA VAL A 100 -29.70 -12.19 -22.28
C VAL A 100 -30.32 -10.92 -21.71
N ASP A 101 -29.51 -10.11 -21.04
CA ASP A 101 -29.84 -8.84 -20.41
C ASP A 101 -28.64 -7.88 -20.46
N ASP A 102 -28.90 -6.59 -20.20
CA ASP A 102 -27.87 -5.53 -20.26
C ASP A 102 -26.75 -5.74 -19.24
N HIS A 103 -27.07 -6.29 -18.08
CA HIS A 103 -26.07 -6.53 -17.03
C HIS A 103 -25.14 -7.70 -17.38
N SER A 104 -25.65 -8.75 -18.02
CA SER A 104 -24.81 -9.82 -18.56
C SER A 104 -23.88 -9.30 -19.65
N LYS A 105 -24.36 -8.35 -20.48
CA LYS A 105 -23.51 -7.68 -21.47
C LYS A 105 -22.38 -6.90 -20.79
N GLU A 106 -22.71 -6.07 -19.80
CA GLU A 106 -21.71 -5.31 -19.03
C GLU A 106 -20.65 -6.22 -18.39
N ILE A 107 -21.06 -7.33 -17.78
CA ILE A 107 -20.15 -8.32 -17.19
C ILE A 107 -19.23 -8.94 -18.26
N MET A 108 -19.77 -9.29 -19.42
CA MET A 108 -18.98 -9.83 -20.53
C MET A 108 -17.98 -8.79 -21.07
N ASP A 109 -18.38 -7.53 -21.17
CA ASP A 109 -17.51 -6.43 -21.59
C ASP A 109 -16.37 -6.22 -20.59
N GLN A 110 -16.65 -6.26 -19.28
CA GLN A 110 -15.64 -6.20 -18.22
C GLN A 110 -14.66 -7.38 -18.28
N PHE A 111 -15.15 -8.60 -18.53
CA PHE A 111 -14.28 -9.76 -18.74
C PHE A 111 -13.36 -9.57 -19.94
N GLN A 112 -13.91 -9.11 -21.08
CA GLN A 112 -13.12 -8.88 -22.29
C GLN A 112 -12.07 -7.78 -22.08
N GLN A 113 -12.42 -6.72 -21.35
CA GLN A 113 -11.51 -5.63 -21.02
C GLN A 113 -10.33 -6.12 -20.18
N LEU A 114 -10.58 -6.91 -19.13
CA LEU A 114 -9.51 -7.44 -18.28
C LEU A 114 -8.66 -8.50 -18.98
N LEU A 115 -9.25 -9.31 -19.86
CA LEU A 115 -8.50 -10.26 -20.69
C LEU A 115 -7.61 -9.58 -21.74
N SER A 116 -7.96 -8.37 -22.17
CA SER A 116 -7.22 -7.61 -23.20
C SER A 116 -6.12 -6.72 -22.63
N GLN A 117 -6.05 -6.56 -21.29
CA GLN A 117 -4.95 -5.82 -20.66
C GLN A 117 -3.67 -6.67 -20.70
N PRO A 118 -2.54 -6.14 -21.21
CA PRO A 118 -1.27 -6.82 -21.11
C PRO A 118 -0.90 -7.00 -19.64
N GLU A 119 -0.38 -8.18 -19.28
CA GLU A 119 0.09 -8.51 -17.92
C GLU A 119 1.08 -7.44 -17.44
N GLY A 120 0.59 -6.44 -16.69
CA GLY A 120 1.43 -5.29 -16.32
C GLY A 120 0.89 -4.36 -15.24
N THR A 121 -0.32 -4.56 -14.73
CA THR A 121 -0.82 -3.75 -13.60
C THR A 121 -1.80 -4.53 -12.73
N SER A 122 -1.35 -5.65 -12.17
CA SER A 122 -1.88 -6.25 -10.93
C SER A 122 -0.82 -7.23 -10.40
N PRO A 123 -0.64 -7.34 -9.07
CA PRO A 123 0.58 -7.84 -8.47
C PRO A 123 0.82 -9.29 -8.87
N SER A 124 2.00 -9.53 -9.43
CA SER A 124 2.44 -10.81 -9.94
C SER A 124 2.45 -11.87 -8.84
N THR A 125 1.60 -12.88 -8.95
CA THR A 125 1.79 -14.16 -8.26
C THR A 125 2.09 -15.26 -9.27
N SER A 126 3.23 -15.17 -9.95
CA SER A 126 3.84 -16.30 -10.63
C SER A 126 4.65 -17.13 -9.62
N ALA A 127 3.94 -17.84 -8.74
CA ALA A 127 4.52 -18.97 -8.02
C ALA A 127 4.49 -20.19 -8.95
N SER A 128 5.55 -20.37 -9.74
CA SER A 128 5.81 -21.59 -10.49
C SER A 128 6.00 -22.77 -9.54
N PHE A 129 5.02 -23.67 -9.48
CA PHE A 129 5.24 -25.07 -9.13
C PHE A 129 4.33 -25.96 -9.99
N GLY A 130 4.93 -26.52 -11.05
CA GLY A 130 4.59 -27.78 -11.71
C GLY A 130 3.12 -28.11 -11.98
N ALA A 131 2.53 -27.55 -13.04
CA ALA A 131 1.53 -28.19 -13.90
C ALA A 131 1.15 -27.22 -15.02
N SER A 132 1.70 -27.41 -16.22
CA SER A 132 1.55 -26.51 -17.37
C SER A 132 0.13 -26.38 -17.95
N THR A 133 -0.90 -26.97 -17.30
CA THR A 133 -2.32 -26.82 -17.65
C THR A 133 -3.10 -25.98 -16.61
N SER A 134 -2.47 -25.63 -15.47
CA SER A 134 -3.12 -24.99 -14.30
C SER A 134 -3.12 -23.45 -14.35
N VAL A 135 -2.08 -22.85 -14.97
CA VAL A 135 -1.78 -21.41 -14.88
C VAL A 135 -2.83 -20.53 -15.60
N SER A 136 -3.39 -21.01 -16.71
CA SER A 136 -4.46 -20.29 -17.42
C SER A 136 -5.79 -20.30 -16.66
N SER A 137 -6.09 -21.38 -15.91
CA SER A 137 -7.31 -21.46 -15.11
C SER A 137 -7.28 -20.47 -13.95
N THR A 138 -6.12 -20.28 -13.30
CA THR A 138 -6.01 -19.38 -12.14
C THR A 138 -6.19 -17.92 -12.51
N TYR A 139 -5.60 -17.46 -13.62
CA TYR A 139 -5.77 -16.08 -14.09
C TYR A 139 -7.23 -15.78 -14.45
N VAL A 140 -7.88 -16.69 -15.17
CA VAL A 140 -9.30 -16.57 -15.52
C VAL A 140 -10.19 -16.56 -14.27
N ASP A 141 -9.86 -17.37 -13.26
CA ASP A 141 -10.61 -17.40 -11.99
C ASP A 141 -10.41 -16.13 -11.15
N GLU A 142 -9.24 -15.49 -11.22
CA GLU A 142 -8.95 -14.20 -10.59
C GLU A 142 -9.74 -13.08 -11.25
N ILE A 143 -9.71 -12.97 -12.58
CA ILE A 143 -10.56 -12.04 -13.34
C ILE A 143 -12.04 -12.26 -12.99
N TYR A 144 -12.48 -13.51 -12.94
CA TYR A 144 -13.85 -13.83 -12.60
C TYR A 144 -14.23 -13.31 -11.21
N THR A 145 -13.33 -13.46 -10.25
CA THR A 145 -13.53 -13.00 -8.87
C THR A 145 -13.47 -11.48 -8.77
N GLN A 146 -12.65 -10.81 -9.58
CA GLN A 146 -12.57 -9.35 -9.62
C GLN A 146 -13.87 -8.72 -10.13
N VAL A 147 -14.45 -9.26 -11.20
CA VAL A 147 -15.69 -8.74 -11.80
C VAL A 147 -16.93 -9.15 -10.99
N MET A 148 -17.03 -10.43 -10.62
CA MET A 148 -18.23 -10.97 -9.97
C MET A 148 -18.17 -10.85 -8.44
N GLY A 149 -17.03 -10.44 -7.88
CA GLY A 149 -16.76 -10.40 -6.45
C GLY A 149 -16.40 -11.78 -5.86
N PRO A 150 -16.17 -11.86 -4.54
CA PRO A 150 -15.83 -13.11 -3.85
C PRO A 150 -16.92 -14.18 -3.95
N GLU A 151 -16.51 -15.46 -3.99
CA GLU A 151 -17.44 -16.58 -3.94
C GLU A 151 -18.19 -16.66 -2.62
N ARG A 152 -19.44 -17.12 -2.68
CA ARG A 152 -20.25 -17.38 -1.49
C ARG A 152 -19.86 -18.71 -0.86
N HIS A 153 -20.11 -18.83 0.44
CA HIS A 153 -19.83 -20.07 1.17
C HIS A 153 -20.56 -21.28 0.55
N GLY A 154 -19.83 -22.39 0.38
CA GLY A 154 -20.39 -23.68 -0.03
C GLY A 154 -20.71 -23.84 -1.53
N ARG A 155 -20.52 -22.82 -2.37
CA ARG A 155 -20.80 -22.92 -3.81
C ARG A 155 -19.88 -22.05 -4.66
N VAL A 156 -19.43 -22.59 -5.79
CA VAL A 156 -18.67 -21.83 -6.80
C VAL A 156 -19.55 -21.53 -8.02
N ARG A 157 -19.65 -20.26 -8.41
CA ARG A 157 -20.38 -19.87 -9.63
C ARG A 157 -19.72 -20.47 -10.88
N GLY A 158 -20.49 -20.89 -11.88
CA GLY A 158 -19.93 -21.42 -13.13
C GLY A 158 -19.57 -22.92 -13.13
N TYR A 159 -19.65 -23.61 -11.98
CA TYR A 159 -19.35 -25.05 -11.86
C TYR A 159 -20.58 -25.93 -11.60
N GLY A 160 -21.79 -25.34 -11.59
CA GLY A 160 -23.03 -26.08 -11.37
C GLY A 160 -23.33 -26.36 -9.89
N PHE A 161 -23.93 -27.52 -9.62
CA PHE A 161 -24.33 -27.96 -8.27
C PHE A 161 -23.31 -28.99 -7.74
N GLY A 162 -22.87 -28.83 -6.49
CA GLY A 162 -21.94 -29.75 -5.82
C GLY A 162 -20.57 -29.13 -5.50
N PRO A 163 -19.86 -28.53 -6.47
CA PRO A 163 -18.50 -28.03 -6.22
C PRO A 163 -18.45 -26.89 -5.20
N THR A 164 -17.57 -27.07 -4.20
CA THR A 164 -17.29 -26.09 -3.15
C THR A 164 -16.00 -25.33 -3.43
N PRO A 165 -15.84 -24.09 -2.94
CA PRO A 165 -14.60 -23.32 -3.12
C PRO A 165 -13.35 -24.10 -2.66
N THR A 166 -13.45 -24.84 -1.55
CA THR A 166 -12.34 -25.66 -1.03
C THR A 166 -11.96 -26.80 -1.98
N SER A 167 -12.95 -27.40 -2.66
CA SER A 167 -12.71 -28.50 -3.62
C SER A 167 -12.08 -28.00 -4.93
N ILE A 168 -12.40 -26.78 -5.36
CA ILE A 168 -11.92 -26.25 -6.64
C ILE A 168 -10.59 -25.49 -6.47
N PHE A 169 -10.52 -24.61 -5.47
CA PHE A 169 -9.39 -23.70 -5.29
C PHE A 169 -8.39 -24.16 -4.22
N GLY A 170 -8.72 -25.25 -3.50
CA GLY A 170 -8.00 -25.71 -2.32
C GLY A 170 -8.34 -24.89 -1.06
N SER A 171 -7.71 -25.23 0.06
CA SER A 171 -7.89 -24.48 1.31
C SER A 171 -7.35 -23.06 1.19
N THR A 172 -8.24 -22.07 1.36
CA THR A 172 -7.93 -20.62 1.26
C THR A 172 -6.95 -20.12 2.30
N SER A 173 -6.68 -20.87 3.37
CA SER A 173 -5.61 -20.59 4.35
C SER A 173 -4.26 -20.34 3.66
N ARG A 174 -3.96 -21.09 2.59
CA ARG A 174 -2.67 -21.00 1.90
C ARG A 174 -2.60 -19.83 0.92
N ARG A 175 -3.71 -19.49 0.25
CA ARG A 175 -3.78 -18.36 -0.70
C ARG A 175 -3.83 -17.00 -0.01
N ARG A 176 -4.53 -16.88 1.13
CA ARG A 176 -4.49 -15.64 1.94
C ARG A 176 -3.09 -15.37 2.49
N SER A 177 -2.34 -16.41 2.85
CA SER A 177 -0.94 -16.24 3.27
C SER A 177 -0.09 -15.64 2.16
N GLY A 178 -0.27 -16.05 0.90
CA GLY A 178 0.51 -15.52 -0.22
C GLY A 178 0.27 -14.03 -0.49
N VAL A 179 -0.98 -13.60 -0.52
CA VAL A 179 -1.37 -12.19 -0.75
C VAL A 179 -0.95 -11.29 0.43
N ILE A 180 -1.10 -11.78 1.66
CA ILE A 180 -0.67 -11.03 2.85
C ILE A 180 0.87 -10.96 2.90
N LEU A 181 1.57 -12.04 2.53
CA LEU A 181 3.03 -12.03 2.47
C LEU A 181 3.57 -11.13 1.36
N SER A 182 2.92 -11.08 0.17
CA SER A 182 3.38 -10.22 -0.92
C SER A 182 3.21 -8.74 -0.58
N THR A 183 2.05 -8.35 -0.05
CA THR A 183 1.79 -6.97 0.38
C THR A 183 2.71 -6.56 1.53
N GLN A 184 3.01 -7.47 2.47
CA GLN A 184 4.01 -7.21 3.51
C GLN A 184 5.44 -7.10 2.94
N LEU A 185 5.79 -7.87 1.92
CA LEU A 185 7.09 -7.80 1.25
C LEU A 185 7.26 -6.48 0.50
N GLU A 186 6.24 -6.06 -0.27
CA GLU A 186 6.23 -4.78 -1.00
C GLU A 186 6.37 -3.60 -0.02
N ASN A 187 5.57 -3.57 1.05
CA ASN A 187 5.66 -2.54 2.08
C ASN A 187 7.04 -2.55 2.78
N ALA A 188 7.62 -3.72 3.03
CA ALA A 188 8.96 -3.84 3.64
C ALA A 188 10.07 -3.35 2.71
N GLN A 189 9.93 -3.60 1.39
CA GLN A 189 10.86 -3.08 0.38
C GLN A 189 10.79 -1.56 0.28
N GLU A 190 9.60 -0.97 0.27
CA GLU A 190 9.44 0.50 0.28
C GLU A 190 10.06 1.13 1.55
N MET A 191 9.85 0.51 2.72
CA MET A 191 10.50 0.97 3.95
C MET A 191 12.03 0.85 3.91
N LEU A 192 12.57 -0.21 3.29
CA LEU A 192 14.01 -0.39 3.12
C LEU A 192 14.61 0.71 2.24
N ILE A 193 14.00 0.99 1.08
CA ILE A 193 14.43 2.05 0.18
C ILE A 193 14.40 3.41 0.88
N ALA A 194 13.34 3.71 1.63
CA ALA A 194 13.23 4.94 2.39
C ALA A 194 14.29 5.04 3.51
N ALA A 195 14.64 3.91 4.15
CA ALA A 195 15.70 3.87 5.15
C ALA A 195 17.08 4.09 4.53
N GLU A 196 17.37 3.48 3.38
CA GLU A 196 18.62 3.68 2.64
C GLU A 196 18.81 5.14 2.24
N GLN A 197 17.77 5.80 1.73
CA GLN A 197 17.80 7.22 1.41
C GLN A 197 18.07 8.10 2.65
N LYS A 198 17.47 7.77 3.79
CA LYS A 198 17.74 8.48 5.05
C LYS A 198 19.17 8.26 5.55
N PHE A 199 19.73 7.06 5.35
CA PHE A 199 21.12 6.79 5.66
C PHE A 199 22.05 7.59 4.75
N THR A 200 21.78 7.68 3.44
CA THR A 200 22.61 8.48 2.53
C THR A 200 22.59 9.96 2.90
N THR A 201 21.43 10.53 3.22
CA THR A 201 21.35 11.95 3.64
C THR A 201 22.07 12.17 4.98
N ALA A 202 21.91 11.27 5.95
CA ALA A 202 22.61 11.37 7.23
C ALA A 202 24.15 11.26 7.06
N THR A 203 24.63 10.45 6.12
CA THR A 203 26.06 10.37 5.83
C THR A 203 26.60 11.64 5.17
N GLU A 204 25.82 12.29 4.31
CA GLU A 204 26.17 13.59 3.72
C GLU A 204 26.21 14.70 4.79
N GLU A 205 25.23 14.73 5.69
CA GLU A 205 25.22 15.65 6.84
C GLU A 205 26.45 15.44 7.74
N LEU A 206 26.82 14.18 8.04
CA LEU A 206 28.02 13.87 8.81
C LEU A 206 29.30 14.32 8.10
N SER A 207 29.39 14.24 6.77
CA SER A 207 30.53 14.79 6.04
C SER A 207 30.61 16.30 6.14
N ASN A 208 29.48 17.00 6.02
CA ASN A 208 29.45 18.46 6.13
C ASN A 208 29.86 18.93 7.54
N VAL A 209 29.31 18.29 8.59
CA VAL A 209 29.67 18.62 9.98
C VAL A 209 31.16 18.32 10.26
N LYS A 210 31.70 17.26 9.66
CA LYS A 210 33.14 16.95 9.79
C LYS A 210 34.00 18.02 9.14
N ASP A 211 33.59 18.55 7.99
CA ASP A 211 34.30 19.62 7.30
C ASP A 211 34.22 20.93 8.10
N GLU A 212 33.05 21.28 8.63
CA GLU A 212 32.89 22.42 9.55
C GLU A 212 33.76 22.28 10.80
N LEU A 213 33.79 21.10 11.42
CA LEU A 213 34.62 20.83 12.59
C LEU A 213 36.11 20.96 12.27
N SER A 214 36.53 20.54 11.07
CA SER A 214 37.91 20.70 10.62
C SER A 214 38.29 22.18 10.49
N HIS A 215 37.39 23.01 9.96
CA HIS A 215 37.59 24.45 9.83
C HIS A 215 37.60 25.16 11.20
N VAL A 216 36.70 24.78 12.12
CA VAL A 216 36.70 25.31 13.49
C VAL A 216 37.99 24.93 14.22
N LYS A 217 38.50 23.71 14.01
CA LYS A 217 39.77 23.28 14.60
C LYS A 217 40.94 24.11 14.08
N GLU A 218 41.01 24.34 12.77
CA GLU A 218 42.06 25.14 12.14
C GLU A 218 42.03 26.59 12.64
N THR A 219 40.86 27.23 12.65
CA THR A 219 40.70 28.60 13.18
C THR A 219 41.04 28.72 14.67
N PHE A 220 40.79 27.68 15.45
CA PHE A 220 41.19 27.64 16.86
C PHE A 220 42.71 27.51 17.03
N GLU A 221 43.36 26.67 16.21
CA GLU A 221 44.83 26.55 16.18
C GLU A 221 45.50 27.88 15.77
N GLU A 222 44.94 28.59 14.79
CA GLU A 222 45.41 29.93 14.40
C GLU A 222 45.29 30.96 15.54
N ARG A 223 44.13 31.02 16.22
CA ARG A 223 43.95 31.91 17.38
C ARG A 223 44.90 31.58 18.53
N LEU A 224 45.18 30.30 18.77
CA LEU A 224 46.17 29.88 19.78
C LEU A 224 47.56 30.43 19.45
N ILE A 225 47.98 30.34 18.19
CA ILE A 225 49.25 30.89 17.72
C ILE A 225 49.26 32.42 17.86
N GLU A 226 48.16 33.09 17.52
CA GLU A 226 48.02 34.55 17.62
C GLU A 226 48.11 35.03 19.08
N VAL A 227 47.39 34.38 20.00
CA VAL A 227 47.44 34.69 21.44
C VAL A 227 48.84 34.46 22.01
N GLN A 228 49.52 33.37 21.63
CA GLN A 228 50.91 33.12 22.04
C GLN A 228 51.89 34.16 21.50
N LYS A 229 51.73 34.61 20.24
CA LYS A 229 52.56 35.68 19.68
C LYS A 229 52.31 36.99 20.41
N LYS A 230 51.05 37.36 20.64
CA LYS A 230 50.67 38.60 21.31
C LYS A 230 51.18 38.67 22.74
N THR A 231 50.98 37.62 23.52
CA THR A 231 51.52 37.53 24.90
C THR A 231 53.04 37.61 24.92
N ARG A 232 53.74 37.00 23.94
CA ARG A 232 55.19 37.12 23.82
C ARG A 232 55.64 38.54 23.46
N GLU A 233 54.91 39.23 22.60
CA GLU A 233 55.16 40.63 22.25
C GLU A 233 54.92 41.55 23.45
N GLU A 234 53.81 41.39 24.18
CA GLU A 234 53.51 42.15 25.41
C GLU A 234 54.61 41.97 26.47
N VAL A 235 55.09 40.74 26.70
CA VAL A 235 56.21 40.49 27.62
C VAL A 235 57.51 41.14 27.12
N LYS A 236 57.73 41.19 25.80
CA LYS A 236 58.90 41.83 25.21
C LYS A 236 58.83 43.35 25.36
N GLU A 237 57.68 43.96 25.12
CA GLU A 237 57.44 45.40 25.33
C GLU A 237 57.61 45.77 26.81
N GLU A 238 57.02 45.01 27.74
CA GLU A 238 57.22 45.24 29.18
C GLU A 238 58.70 45.16 29.58
N PHE A 239 59.46 44.24 28.98
CA PHE A 239 60.89 44.10 29.25
C PHE A 239 61.68 45.30 28.69
N GLU A 240 61.35 45.76 27.48
CA GLU A 240 61.95 46.94 26.85
C GLU A 240 61.64 48.22 27.65
N GLU A 241 60.40 48.37 28.15
CA GLU A 241 60.02 49.48 29.03
C GLU A 241 60.79 49.45 30.35
N LYS A 242 60.88 48.30 31.02
CA LYS A 242 61.66 48.14 32.26
C LYS A 242 63.15 48.44 32.03
N MET A 243 63.70 48.04 30.89
CA MET A 243 65.07 48.38 30.48
C MET A 243 65.25 49.89 30.33
N MET A 244 64.34 50.58 29.64
CA MET A 244 64.40 52.04 29.50
C MET A 244 64.24 52.78 30.84
N GLU A 245 63.36 52.31 31.71
CA GLU A 245 63.16 52.91 33.04
C GLU A 245 64.42 52.71 33.92
N MET A 246 65.02 51.52 33.88
CA MET A 246 66.28 51.23 34.57
C MET A 246 67.42 52.12 34.06
N GLN A 247 67.53 52.31 32.74
CA GLN A 247 68.54 53.17 32.16
C GLN A 247 68.34 54.65 32.56
N ARG A 248 67.08 55.12 32.63
CA ARG A 248 66.73 56.43 33.19
C ARG A 248 67.11 56.55 34.66
N LYS A 249 66.79 55.56 35.49
CA LYS A 249 67.16 55.55 36.92
C LYS A 249 68.67 55.60 37.11
N MET A 250 69.42 54.84 36.32
CA MET A 250 70.89 54.85 36.37
C MET A 250 71.46 56.22 35.96
N GLN A 251 70.93 56.84 34.91
CA GLN A 251 71.33 58.21 34.52
C GLN A 251 70.99 59.24 35.60
N ALA A 252 69.79 59.16 36.19
CA ALA A 252 69.36 60.04 37.27
C ALA A 252 70.21 59.87 38.54
N GLN A 253 70.57 58.64 38.91
CA GLN A 253 71.44 58.36 40.04
C GLN A 253 72.85 58.91 39.81
N MET A 254 73.41 58.74 38.60
CA MET A 254 74.71 59.31 38.25
C MET A 254 74.70 60.84 38.30
N GLN A 255 73.63 61.47 37.82
CA GLN A 255 73.45 62.93 37.92
C GLN A 255 73.30 63.38 39.39
N ALA A 256 72.55 62.65 40.21
CA ALA A 256 72.36 62.96 41.63
C ALA A 256 73.66 62.80 42.44
N GLN A 257 74.44 61.75 42.20
CA GLN A 257 75.77 61.60 42.82
C GLN A 257 76.71 62.74 42.41
N MET A 258 76.72 63.11 41.12
CA MET A 258 77.54 64.23 40.65
C MET A 258 77.11 65.56 41.32
N GLN A 259 75.80 65.81 41.47
CA GLN A 259 75.30 66.98 42.17
C GLN A 259 75.62 66.98 43.67
N ALA A 260 75.47 65.83 44.35
CA ALA A 260 75.81 65.70 45.76
C ALA A 260 77.29 65.96 46.02
N GLN A 261 78.17 65.46 45.14
CA GLN A 261 79.62 65.68 45.23
C GLN A 261 79.98 67.17 45.03
N ILE A 262 79.29 67.86 44.11
CA ILE A 262 79.42 69.31 43.92
C ILE A 262 78.95 70.08 45.16
N GLN A 263 77.83 69.68 45.77
CA GLN A 263 77.32 70.30 46.99
C GLN A 263 78.23 70.07 48.19
N GLU A 264 78.79 68.86 48.34
CA GLU A 264 79.74 68.53 49.39
C GLU A 264 81.03 69.34 49.26
N GLN A 265 81.53 69.53 48.03
CA GLN A 265 82.67 70.43 47.77
C GLN A 265 82.35 71.88 48.12
N MET A 266 81.15 72.39 47.81
CA MET A 266 80.74 73.74 48.23
C MET A 266 80.60 73.87 49.76
N MET A 267 80.08 72.83 50.43
CA MET A 267 79.90 72.84 51.88
C MET A 267 81.24 72.80 52.61
N GLN A 268 82.20 71.98 52.15
CA GLN A 268 83.58 72.00 52.65
C GLN A 268 84.24 73.37 52.44
N MET A 269 83.98 74.04 51.32
CA MET A 269 84.49 75.39 51.04
C MET A 269 83.91 76.44 52.00
N MET A 270 82.60 76.37 52.32
CA MET A 270 81.99 77.25 53.34
C MET A 270 82.48 76.94 54.75
N GLN A 271 82.73 75.67 55.09
CA GLN A 271 83.21 75.27 56.41
C GLN A 271 84.68 75.71 56.64
N GLN A 272 85.51 75.69 55.60
CA GLN A 272 86.84 76.29 55.62
C GLN A 272 86.82 77.82 55.73
N PHE A 273 85.74 78.46 55.27
CA PHE A 273 85.55 79.91 55.40
C PHE A 273 85.13 80.32 56.83
N GLN A 274 84.35 79.48 57.52
CA GLN A 274 83.92 79.75 58.91
C GLN A 274 84.98 79.43 59.98
N GLN A 275 85.93 78.52 59.73
CA GLN A 275 87.05 78.25 60.66
C GLN A 275 88.17 79.30 60.63
N LYS A 276 88.04 80.37 59.83
CA LYS A 276 89.01 81.47 59.70
C LYS A 276 88.58 82.79 60.39
N GLN A 277 87.58 82.76 61.25
CA GLN A 277 87.25 83.85 62.19
C GLN A 277 87.40 83.35 63.63
#